data_AF-A0A8B6ETF2-F1
#
_entry.id   AF-A0A8B6ETF2-F1
#
_cell.length_a   1.000
_cell.length_b   1.000
_cell.length_c   1.000
_cell.angle_alpha   90.00
_cell.angle_beta   90.00
_cell.angle_gamma   90.00
#
_symmetry.space_group_name_H-M   'P 1'
#
loop_
_entity.id
_entity.type
_entity.pdbx_description
1 polymer ?
#
loop_
_entity_poly.entity_id
_entity_poly.type
_entity_poly.pdbx_seq_one_letter_code
_entity_poly.pdbx_strand_id
1 'polypeptide(L)'
;MRGSDLDIMQVIKYIKVNADKQPDFDPSITYLSMDTDDVKPGFTQLRLEYSRSQYNLECCEEHNGKHYFSSALWWREICVLFGDKGKQIHGPCITDKKGDFDFAFSLHCKTWISSAVNWITRSSSSWPSHNVTQSIINHGVLFVPIGVHGSPKEDLEWRVSFSVAEKLLINTFTHTQLMCYALLKNNFERCYSK
;
A
#
# COMPACT_ATOMS: atom_id res chain seq x y z
N MET A 1 -21.15 14.65 -5.12
CA MET A 1 -20.94 13.19 -5.07
C MET A 1 -21.08 12.78 -3.62
N ARG A 2 -21.89 11.76 -3.29
CA ARG A 2 -21.78 11.12 -1.98
C ARG A 2 -20.43 10.41 -1.99
N GLY A 3 -19.49 10.88 -1.16
CA GLY A 3 -18.23 10.15 -0.96
C GLY A 3 -18.55 8.78 -0.37
N SER A 4 -17.72 7.79 -0.67
CA SER A 4 -17.84 6.46 -0.08
C SER A 4 -17.67 6.54 1.43
N ASP A 5 -18.56 5.88 2.16
CA ASP A 5 -18.55 5.90 3.62
C ASP A 5 -17.52 4.90 4.22
N LEU A 6 -16.99 3.96 3.42
CA LEU A 6 -16.03 2.95 3.89
C LEU A 6 -14.88 2.62 2.91
N ASP A 7 -13.64 2.84 3.36
CA ASP A 7 -12.41 2.43 2.67
C ASP A 7 -11.98 1.02 3.09
N ILE A 8 -11.70 0.15 2.12
CA ILE A 8 -11.27 -1.24 2.32
C ILE A 8 -9.94 -1.49 1.61
N MET A 9 -8.92 -1.87 2.38
CA MET A 9 -7.62 -2.30 1.85
C MET A 9 -7.59 -3.82 1.70
N GLN A 10 -7.61 -4.30 0.46
CA GLN A 10 -7.53 -5.72 0.10
C GLN A 10 -6.08 -6.14 -0.14
N VAL A 11 -5.57 -7.05 0.69
CA VAL A 11 -4.22 -7.61 0.54
C VAL A 11 -4.25 -8.86 -0.34
N ILE A 12 -3.34 -8.92 -1.31
CA ILE A 12 -3.16 -10.06 -2.21
C ILE A 12 -2.24 -11.08 -1.55
N LYS A 13 -2.77 -12.28 -1.27
CA LYS A 13 -2.08 -13.27 -0.43
C LYS A 13 -1.00 -14.08 -1.14
N TYR A 14 -1.06 -14.18 -2.47
CA TYR A 14 -0.17 -15.01 -3.29
C TYR A 14 1.01 -14.25 -3.89
N ILE A 15 1.19 -12.99 -3.52
CA ILE A 15 2.34 -12.15 -3.86
C ILE A 15 2.86 -11.57 -2.55
N LYS A 16 4.15 -11.73 -2.27
CA LYS A 16 4.81 -11.19 -1.07
C LYS A 16 5.96 -10.29 -1.49
N VAL A 17 6.09 -9.17 -0.77
CA VAL A 17 7.22 -8.26 -0.91
C VAL A 17 8.16 -8.45 0.28
N ASN A 18 9.44 -8.67 0.00
CA ASN A 18 10.48 -8.78 1.02
C ASN A 18 11.28 -7.47 1.05
N ALA A 19 11.44 -6.89 2.23
CA ALA A 19 12.38 -5.77 2.43
C ALA A 19 13.78 -6.30 2.73
N ASP A 20 13.93 -7.15 3.77
CA ASP A 20 15.26 -7.55 4.26
C ASP A 20 15.41 -9.04 4.60
N LYS A 21 14.33 -9.77 4.89
CA LYS A 21 14.35 -11.21 5.24
C LYS A 21 13.49 -12.00 4.27
N GLN A 22 14.08 -13.00 3.61
CA GLN A 22 13.31 -13.95 2.83
C GLN A 22 12.63 -14.94 3.79
N PRO A 23 11.30 -15.13 3.72
CA PRO A 23 10.61 -16.19 4.45
C PRO A 23 10.99 -17.55 3.85
N ASP A 24 10.59 -18.63 4.52
CA ASP A 24 10.69 -19.98 3.93
C ASP A 24 10.08 -19.99 2.53
N PHE A 25 10.82 -20.58 1.59
CA PHE A 25 10.44 -20.61 0.19
C PHE A 25 9.17 -21.46 -0.01
N ASP A 26 8.17 -20.86 -0.61
CA ASP A 26 6.92 -21.50 -1.01
C ASP A 26 6.70 -21.28 -2.51
N PRO A 27 6.80 -22.33 -3.35
CA PRO A 27 6.65 -22.20 -4.80
C PRO A 27 5.24 -21.76 -5.23
N SER A 28 4.26 -21.81 -4.32
CA SER A 28 2.92 -21.28 -4.57
C SER A 28 2.83 -19.76 -4.38
N ILE A 29 3.95 -19.05 -4.12
CA ILE A 29 3.96 -17.61 -3.87
C ILE A 29 4.89 -16.92 -4.86
N THR A 30 4.48 -15.74 -5.37
CA THR A 30 5.40 -14.83 -6.06
C THR A 30 6.15 -13.97 -5.05
N TYR A 31 7.46 -13.90 -5.21
CA TYR A 31 8.33 -13.13 -4.34
C TYR A 31 8.88 -11.93 -5.10
N LEU A 32 8.69 -10.76 -4.50
CA LEU A 32 9.24 -9.49 -4.94
C LEU A 32 10.19 -8.96 -3.87
N SER A 33 11.16 -8.16 -4.28
CA SER A 33 12.02 -7.39 -3.37
C SER A 33 11.87 -5.90 -3.64
N MET A 34 12.05 -5.10 -2.60
CA MET A 34 12.08 -3.64 -2.75
C MET A 34 13.37 -3.20 -3.44
N ASP A 35 13.23 -2.28 -4.38
CA ASP A 35 14.33 -1.53 -4.97
C ASP A 35 14.00 -0.04 -4.80
N THR A 36 14.76 0.62 -3.93
CA THR A 36 14.56 2.02 -3.55
C THR A 36 15.56 2.95 -4.22
N ASP A 37 16.38 2.43 -5.15
CA ASP A 37 17.41 3.21 -5.84
C ASP A 37 16.75 4.18 -6.83
N ASP A 38 17.12 5.46 -6.73
CA ASP A 38 16.60 6.54 -7.57
C ASP A 38 15.07 6.72 -7.52
N VAL A 39 14.43 6.37 -6.41
CA VAL A 39 12.98 6.54 -6.19
C VAL A 39 12.70 7.61 -5.14
N LYS A 40 11.62 8.37 -5.33
CA LYS A 40 11.18 9.39 -4.36
C LYS A 40 10.81 8.75 -3.00
N PRO A 41 11.08 9.43 -1.86
CA PRO A 41 10.63 8.96 -0.55
C PRO A 41 9.12 8.65 -0.52
N GLY A 42 8.77 7.51 0.06
CA GLY A 42 7.40 6.99 0.10
C GLY A 42 7.02 6.10 -1.09
N PHE A 43 7.92 5.91 -2.06
CA PHE A 43 7.74 5.03 -3.21
C PHE A 43 8.90 4.02 -3.31
N THR A 44 8.70 2.96 -4.08
CA THR A 44 9.69 1.92 -4.39
C THR A 44 9.40 1.35 -5.77
N GLN A 45 10.40 0.78 -6.42
CA GLN A 45 10.19 -0.24 -7.45
C GLN A 45 10.16 -1.62 -6.79
N LEU A 46 9.51 -2.59 -7.43
CA LEU A 46 9.45 -3.96 -6.93
C LEU A 46 10.14 -4.89 -7.94
N ARG A 47 11.29 -5.46 -7.58
CA ARG A 47 12.01 -6.41 -8.42
C ARG A 47 11.45 -7.81 -8.24
N LEU A 48 11.27 -8.54 -9.33
CA LEU A 48 10.84 -9.92 -9.31
C LEU A 48 12.01 -10.83 -8.91
N GLU A 49 11.82 -11.62 -7.85
CA GLU A 49 12.78 -12.63 -7.39
C GLU A 49 12.35 -14.04 -7.80
N TYR A 50 11.05 -14.32 -7.74
CA TYR A 50 10.47 -15.59 -8.17
C TYR A 50 9.01 -15.39 -8.55
N SER A 51 8.57 -15.96 -9.67
CA SER A 51 7.17 -15.96 -10.08
C SER A 51 6.55 -17.34 -9.96
N ARG A 52 5.36 -17.41 -9.34
CA ARG A 52 4.55 -18.63 -9.27
C ARG A 52 3.78 -18.93 -10.57
N SER A 53 3.67 -17.96 -11.48
CA SER A 53 2.75 -18.02 -12.61
C SER A 53 3.18 -17.12 -13.76
N GLN A 54 2.88 -17.56 -14.98
CA GLN A 54 3.12 -16.75 -16.19
C GLN A 54 2.40 -15.39 -16.14
N TYR A 55 1.19 -15.35 -15.58
CA TYR A 55 0.42 -14.11 -15.42
C TYR A 55 1.16 -13.01 -14.63
N ASN A 56 1.83 -13.38 -13.53
CA ASN A 56 2.63 -12.41 -12.78
C ASN A 56 3.89 -11.98 -13.56
N LEU A 57 4.43 -12.84 -14.42
CA LEU A 57 5.53 -12.48 -15.33
C LEU A 57 5.08 -11.50 -16.41
N GLU A 58 3.84 -11.62 -16.90
CA GLU A 58 3.25 -10.69 -17.87
C GLU A 58 3.03 -9.29 -17.29
N CYS A 59 2.96 -9.17 -15.96
CA CYS A 59 2.94 -7.89 -15.26
C CYS A 59 4.36 -7.34 -15.00
N CYS A 60 5.42 -7.96 -15.52
CA CYS A 60 6.79 -7.51 -15.32
C CYS A 60 7.36 -6.84 -16.57
N GLU A 61 8.24 -5.86 -16.36
CA GLU A 61 9.02 -5.21 -17.41
C GLU A 61 10.51 -5.40 -17.15
N GLU A 62 11.30 -5.59 -18.21
CA GLU A 62 12.74 -5.73 -18.11
C GLU A 62 13.44 -4.37 -18.23
N HIS A 63 14.28 -4.05 -17.25
CA HIS A 63 15.11 -2.85 -17.23
C HIS A 63 16.51 -3.23 -16.76
N ASN A 64 17.53 -3.02 -17.62
CA ASN A 64 18.94 -3.34 -17.35
C ASN A 64 19.16 -4.79 -16.88
N GLY A 65 18.49 -5.76 -17.50
CA GLY A 65 18.60 -7.18 -17.16
C GLY A 65 17.94 -7.59 -15.83
N LYS A 66 17.16 -6.70 -15.21
CA LYS A 66 16.34 -6.98 -14.04
C LYS A 66 14.85 -6.88 -14.43
N HIS A 67 14.03 -7.76 -13.88
CA HIS A 67 12.57 -7.71 -14.07
C HIS A 67 11.92 -6.96 -12.92
N TYR A 68 11.09 -5.96 -13.24
CA TYR A 68 10.35 -5.16 -12.28
C TYR A 68 8.86 -5.39 -12.46
N PHE A 69 8.15 -5.62 -11.35
CA PHE A 69 6.71 -5.80 -11.31
C PHE A 69 6.01 -4.45 -11.49
N SER A 70 5.43 -4.25 -12.67
CA SER A 70 4.81 -2.99 -13.09
C SER A 70 3.50 -2.76 -12.35
N SER A 71 3.40 -1.62 -11.67
CA SER A 71 2.19 -1.23 -10.95
C SER A 71 1.04 -0.97 -11.92
N ALA A 72 1.34 -0.36 -13.08
CA ALA A 72 0.35 -0.06 -14.10
C ALA A 72 -0.20 -1.33 -14.78
N LEU A 73 0.67 -2.27 -15.20
CA LEU A 73 0.22 -3.53 -15.79
C LEU A 73 -0.60 -4.33 -14.79
N TRP A 74 -0.12 -4.45 -13.55
CA TRP A 74 -0.84 -5.19 -12.53
C TRP A 74 -2.19 -4.54 -12.19
N TRP A 75 -2.25 -3.21 -12.07
CA TRP A 75 -3.49 -2.49 -11.80
C TRP A 75 -4.51 -2.63 -12.94
N ARG A 76 -4.05 -2.59 -14.20
CA ARG A 76 -4.92 -2.86 -15.36
C ARG A 76 -5.60 -4.21 -15.22
N GLU A 77 -4.87 -5.24 -14.82
CA GLU A 77 -5.45 -6.56 -14.65
C GLU A 77 -6.44 -6.62 -13.47
N ILE A 78 -6.14 -5.95 -12.35
CA ILE A 78 -7.10 -5.79 -11.25
C ILE A 78 -8.38 -5.09 -11.75
N CYS A 79 -8.27 -4.06 -12.57
CA CYS A 79 -9.41 -3.37 -13.15
C CYS A 79 -10.23 -4.29 -14.07
N VAL A 80 -9.59 -5.17 -14.84
CA VAL A 80 -10.29 -6.17 -15.67
C VAL A 80 -11.07 -7.17 -14.80
N LEU A 81 -10.47 -7.65 -13.72
CA LEU A 81 -11.09 -8.64 -12.83
C LEU A 81 -12.21 -8.05 -11.96
N PHE A 82 -12.06 -6.81 -11.51
CA PHE A 82 -12.91 -6.23 -10.47
C PHE A 82 -13.72 -4.99 -10.90
N GLY A 83 -13.39 -4.36 -12.02
CA GLY A 83 -14.01 -3.12 -12.53
C GLY A 83 -15.16 -3.34 -13.51
N ASP A 84 -16.21 -4.03 -13.07
CA ASP A 84 -17.39 -4.28 -13.90
C ASP A 84 -18.29 -3.05 -14.11
N LYS A 85 -19.27 -3.15 -15.03
CA LYS A 85 -20.17 -2.03 -15.36
C LYS A 85 -20.86 -1.46 -14.12
N GLY A 86 -20.65 -0.18 -13.88
CA GLY A 86 -21.26 0.59 -12.79
C GLY A 86 -20.31 0.89 -11.63
N LYS A 87 -19.13 0.26 -11.57
CA LYS A 87 -18.07 0.64 -10.62
C LYS A 87 -17.26 1.81 -11.16
N GLN A 88 -16.71 2.61 -10.26
CA GLN A 88 -15.84 3.74 -10.61
C GLN A 88 -14.40 3.41 -10.25
N ILE A 89 -13.46 3.73 -11.13
CA ILE A 89 -12.03 3.54 -10.90
C ILE A 89 -11.42 4.91 -10.70
N HIS A 90 -10.70 5.11 -9.59
CA HIS A 90 -9.99 6.36 -9.31
C HIS A 90 -8.70 6.05 -8.56
N GLY A 91 -7.57 6.55 -9.06
CA GLY A 91 -6.26 6.21 -8.50
C GLY A 91 -6.09 4.68 -8.34
N PRO A 92 -5.66 4.19 -7.16
CA PRO A 92 -5.52 2.76 -6.86
C PRO A 92 -6.80 2.14 -6.26
N CYS A 93 -7.96 2.78 -6.46
CA CYS A 93 -9.23 2.39 -5.84
C CYS A 93 -10.31 2.03 -6.89
N ILE A 94 -11.18 1.09 -6.50
CA ILE A 94 -12.41 0.76 -7.21
C ILE A 94 -13.58 1.02 -6.26
N THR A 95 -14.43 1.97 -6.60
CA THR A 95 -15.70 2.22 -5.91
C THR A 95 -16.74 1.24 -6.38
N ASP A 96 -17.49 0.66 -5.44
CA ASP A 96 -18.62 -0.20 -5.76
C ASP A 96 -19.76 0.55 -6.49
N LYS A 97 -20.75 -0.19 -6.99
CA LYS A 97 -21.81 0.40 -7.82
C LYS A 97 -22.70 1.37 -7.06
N LYS A 98 -22.83 1.17 -5.74
CA LYS A 98 -23.66 2.02 -4.89
C LYS A 98 -22.93 3.30 -4.47
N GLY A 99 -21.60 3.30 -4.55
CA GLY A 99 -20.79 4.38 -3.99
C GLY A 99 -20.58 4.24 -2.48
N ASP A 100 -20.82 3.06 -1.92
CA ASP A 100 -20.76 2.81 -0.47
C ASP A 100 -19.34 2.38 -0.05
N PHE A 101 -18.62 1.68 -0.93
CA PHE A 101 -17.31 1.09 -0.62
C PHE A 101 -16.24 1.47 -1.64
N ASP A 102 -15.08 1.88 -1.14
CA ASP A 102 -13.87 2.08 -1.92
C ASP A 102 -12.85 0.97 -1.63
N PHE A 103 -12.50 0.19 -2.66
CA PHE A 103 -11.56 -0.92 -2.55
C PHE A 103 -10.19 -0.54 -3.09
N ALA A 104 -9.18 -0.49 -2.23
CA ALA A 104 -7.77 -0.38 -2.61
C ALA A 104 -7.12 -1.77 -2.57
N PHE A 105 -6.41 -2.15 -3.64
CA PHE A 105 -5.69 -3.42 -3.68
C PHE A 105 -4.21 -3.21 -3.37
N SER A 106 -3.62 -4.12 -2.59
CA SER A 106 -2.26 -3.95 -2.08
C SER A 106 -1.46 -5.24 -2.00
N LEU A 107 -0.14 -5.07 -2.07
CA LEU A 107 0.85 -6.09 -1.76
C LEU A 107 1.38 -5.88 -0.34
N HIS A 108 1.82 -6.96 0.30
CA HIS A 108 2.22 -6.92 1.70
C HIS A 108 3.68 -7.27 1.89
N CYS A 109 4.40 -6.42 2.62
CA CYS A 109 5.67 -6.75 3.25
C CYS A 109 5.47 -6.92 4.76
N LYS A 110 5.79 -8.11 5.26
CA LYS A 110 5.67 -8.44 6.69
C LYS A 110 6.77 -7.85 7.57
N THR A 111 7.76 -7.20 6.97
CA THR A 111 8.85 -6.54 7.70
C THR A 111 8.67 -5.03 7.65
N TRP A 112 9.06 -4.37 8.74
CA TRP A 112 9.15 -2.91 8.75
C TRP A 112 10.30 -2.47 7.84
N ILE A 113 10.05 -1.46 7.00
CA ILE A 113 11.03 -1.01 6.01
C ILE A 113 12.11 -0.13 6.63
N SER A 114 13.33 -0.24 6.12
CA SER A 114 14.49 0.52 6.56
C SER A 114 14.28 2.04 6.51
N SER A 115 13.60 2.53 5.47
CA SER A 115 13.28 3.95 5.28
C SER A 115 12.35 4.54 6.36
N ALA A 116 11.66 3.68 7.13
CA ALA A 116 10.78 4.09 8.23
C ALA A 116 11.34 3.74 9.62
N VAL A 117 12.60 3.31 9.74
CA VAL A 117 13.21 2.93 11.04
C VAL A 117 13.21 4.07 12.05
N ASN A 118 13.38 5.31 11.58
CA ASN A 118 13.34 6.50 12.44
C ASN A 118 12.01 6.69 13.17
N TRP A 119 10.92 6.11 12.67
CA TRP A 119 9.64 6.13 13.37
C TRP A 119 9.69 5.29 14.66
N ILE A 120 10.43 4.18 14.65
CA ILE A 120 10.61 3.28 15.81
C ILE A 120 11.42 3.98 16.90
N THR A 121 12.47 4.71 16.51
CA THR A 121 13.41 5.35 17.43
C THR A 121 12.97 6.74 17.88
N ARG A 122 11.84 7.25 17.36
CA ARG A 122 11.30 8.55 17.75
C ARG A 122 10.97 8.53 19.24
N SER A 123 11.67 9.36 20.02
CA SER A 123 11.46 9.48 21.46
C SER A 123 10.05 9.97 21.76
N SER A 124 9.22 9.11 22.34
CA SER A 124 7.96 9.49 22.97
C SER A 124 7.81 8.69 24.25
N SER A 125 7.82 9.38 25.39
CA SER A 125 7.78 8.75 26.71
C SER A 125 6.41 8.16 27.07
N SER A 126 5.37 8.35 26.24
CA SER A 126 4.00 7.98 26.61
C SER A 126 3.12 7.43 25.49
N TRP A 127 3.43 7.68 24.21
CA TRP A 127 2.57 7.22 23.12
C TRP A 127 3.29 7.04 21.77
N PRO A 128 3.06 5.96 21.01
CA PRO A 128 2.25 4.79 21.39
C PRO A 128 2.96 3.90 22.44
N SER A 129 2.21 3.02 23.09
CA SER A 129 2.80 2.04 24.02
C SER A 129 3.71 1.06 23.27
N HIS A 130 4.68 0.47 23.98
CA HIS A 130 5.60 -0.51 23.39
C HIS A 130 4.87 -1.67 22.68
N ASN A 131 3.79 -2.17 23.26
CA ASN A 131 2.99 -3.25 22.66
C ASN A 131 2.35 -2.84 21.32
N VAL A 132 1.89 -1.60 21.22
CA VAL A 132 1.30 -1.06 19.99
C VAL A 132 2.41 -0.87 18.94
N THR A 133 3.55 -0.31 19.33
CA THR A 133 4.73 -0.19 18.47
C THR A 133 5.16 -1.54 17.92
N GLN A 134 5.26 -2.56 18.76
CA GLN A 134 5.65 -3.90 18.32
C GLN A 134 4.60 -4.53 17.40
N SER A 135 3.31 -4.33 17.67
CA SER A 135 2.23 -4.77 16.79
C SER A 135 2.33 -4.14 15.40
N ILE A 136 2.62 -2.84 15.33
CA ILE A 136 2.83 -2.11 14.07
C ILE A 136 4.03 -2.68 13.31
N ILE A 137 5.17 -2.85 13.98
CA ILE A 137 6.39 -3.41 13.37
C ILE A 137 6.14 -4.82 12.83
N ASN A 138 5.43 -5.67 13.60
CA ASN A 138 5.12 -7.04 13.22
C ASN A 138 4.13 -7.13 12.05
N HIS A 139 3.29 -6.12 11.86
CA HIS A 139 2.42 -6.04 10.68
C HIS A 139 3.18 -5.62 9.43
N GLY A 140 4.26 -4.84 9.54
CA GLY A 140 5.02 -4.34 8.39
C GLY A 140 4.27 -3.26 7.60
N VAL A 141 4.40 -3.27 6.27
CA VAL A 141 3.87 -2.21 5.39
C VAL A 141 3.17 -2.77 4.16
N LEU A 142 2.31 -1.95 3.56
CA LEU A 142 1.59 -2.28 2.32
C LEU A 142 2.15 -1.48 1.14
N PHE A 143 1.91 -1.97 -0.07
CA PHE A 143 2.23 -1.28 -1.32
C PHE A 143 0.97 -1.19 -2.17
N VAL A 144 0.65 0.01 -2.66
CA VAL A 144 -0.48 0.25 -3.56
C VAL A 144 0.03 0.64 -4.95
N PRO A 145 -0.66 0.25 -6.04
CA PRO A 145 -0.17 0.42 -7.40
C PRO A 145 -0.43 1.85 -7.89
N ILE A 146 0.39 2.78 -7.41
CA ILE A 146 0.37 4.19 -7.84
C ILE A 146 1.80 4.72 -7.83
N GLY A 147 2.22 5.25 -8.97
CA GLY A 147 3.51 5.90 -9.13
C GLY A 147 3.49 7.38 -8.80
N VAL A 148 4.67 7.99 -8.84
CA VAL A 148 4.83 9.43 -8.76
C VAL A 148 4.43 10.04 -10.09
N HIS A 149 3.41 10.89 -10.07
CA HIS A 149 2.91 11.54 -11.29
C HIS A 149 4.02 12.30 -12.04
N GLY A 150 4.19 11.98 -13.32
CA GLY A 150 5.21 12.55 -14.20
C GLY A 150 6.62 11.98 -14.02
N SER A 151 6.79 10.93 -13.19
CA SER A 151 8.05 10.20 -13.11
C SER A 151 8.30 9.41 -14.40
N PRO A 152 9.53 9.35 -14.92
CA PRO A 152 9.88 8.47 -16.03
C PRO A 152 9.59 6.98 -15.75
N LYS A 153 9.47 6.61 -14.46
CA LYS A 153 9.21 5.26 -13.98
C LYS A 153 7.82 5.14 -13.31
N GLU A 154 6.90 6.07 -13.56
CA GLU A 154 5.58 6.11 -12.91
C GLU A 154 4.86 4.74 -12.94
N ASP A 155 4.90 4.05 -14.08
CA ASP A 155 4.26 2.74 -14.27
C ASP A 155 4.91 1.58 -13.50
N LEU A 156 6.16 1.75 -13.04
CA LEU A 156 6.91 0.75 -12.27
C LEU A 156 6.94 1.04 -10.77
N GLU A 157 6.49 2.23 -10.38
CA GLU A 157 6.55 2.70 -9.02
C GLU A 157 5.33 2.24 -8.22
N TRP A 158 5.61 1.86 -6.98
CA TRP A 158 4.62 1.47 -5.98
C TRP A 158 4.72 2.41 -4.79
N ARG A 159 3.59 2.91 -4.30
CA ARG A 159 3.55 3.76 -3.12
C ARG A 159 3.46 2.91 -1.85
N VAL A 160 4.32 3.21 -0.88
CA VAL A 160 4.24 2.64 0.47
C VAL A 160 2.98 3.16 1.16
N SER A 161 2.24 2.26 1.79
CA SER A 161 1.07 2.57 2.60
C SER A 161 1.23 2.04 4.02
N PHE A 162 0.92 2.92 4.98
CA PHE A 162 0.94 2.64 6.41
C PHE A 162 -0.47 2.48 6.99
N SER A 163 -1.51 2.24 6.17
CA SER A 163 -2.91 2.22 6.63
C SER A 163 -3.18 1.26 7.80
N VAL A 164 -2.46 0.13 7.89
CA VAL A 164 -2.57 -0.78 9.04
C VAL A 164 -1.96 -0.15 10.30
N ALA A 165 -0.79 0.47 10.18
CA ALA A 165 -0.15 1.17 11.28
C ALA A 165 -1.00 2.35 11.77
N GLU A 166 -1.53 3.15 10.86
CA GLU A 166 -2.46 4.26 11.14
C GLU A 166 -3.69 3.78 11.90
N LYS A 167 -4.33 2.69 11.43
CA LYS A 167 -5.48 2.08 12.11
C LYS A 167 -5.14 1.63 13.53
N LEU A 168 -3.99 0.97 13.72
CA LEU A 168 -3.53 0.53 15.03
C LEU A 168 -3.28 1.73 15.97
N LEU A 169 -2.74 2.83 15.46
CA LEU A 169 -2.55 4.07 16.23
C LEU A 169 -3.88 4.72 16.60
N ILE A 170 -4.80 4.86 15.65
CA ILE A 170 -6.14 5.47 15.88
C ILE A 170 -6.89 4.69 16.96
N ASN A 171 -6.78 3.35 16.98
CA ASN A 171 -7.41 2.51 18.00
C ASN A 171 -6.89 2.76 19.43
N THR A 172 -5.80 3.52 19.59
CA THR A 172 -5.25 3.90 20.90
C THR A 172 -5.57 5.32 21.31
N PHE A 173 -6.27 6.09 20.45
CA PHE A 173 -6.63 7.46 20.76
C PHE A 173 -7.61 7.53 21.91
N THR A 174 -7.45 8.55 22.74
CA THR A 174 -8.47 8.96 23.70
C THR A 174 -9.70 9.53 22.98
N HIS A 175 -10.83 9.62 23.67
CA HIS A 175 -12.04 10.24 23.12
C HIS A 175 -11.77 11.65 22.56
N THR A 176 -11.03 12.49 23.29
CA THR A 176 -10.67 13.84 22.84
C THR A 176 -9.82 13.82 21.57
N GLN A 177 -8.81 12.93 21.49
CA GLN A 177 -7.97 12.80 20.29
C GLN A 177 -8.77 12.35 19.07
N LEU A 178 -9.71 11.41 19.24
CA LEU A 178 -10.63 10.98 18.17
C LEU A 178 -11.52 12.13 17.71
N MET A 179 -12.07 12.91 18.63
CA MET A 179 -12.90 14.08 18.28
C MET A 179 -12.09 15.13 17.53
N CYS A 180 -10.86 15.44 17.97
CA CYS A 180 -9.97 16.34 17.24
C CYS A 180 -9.64 15.81 15.83
N TYR A 181 -9.33 14.52 15.70
CA TYR A 181 -9.08 13.89 14.40
C TYR A 181 -10.29 13.99 13.47
N ALA A 182 -11.49 13.68 13.96
CA ALA A 182 -12.73 13.77 13.18
C ALA A 182 -13.03 15.22 12.75
N LEU A 183 -12.82 16.19 13.64
CA LEU A 183 -12.97 17.61 13.32
C LEU A 183 -12.00 18.04 12.22
N LEU A 184 -10.72 17.65 12.33
CA LEU A 184 -9.73 17.98 11.31
C LEU A 184 -10.12 17.36 9.96
N LYS A 185 -10.43 16.06 9.92
CA LYS A 185 -10.81 15.36 8.69
C LYS A 185 -12.01 16.03 7.99
N ASN A 186 -13.08 16.32 8.73
CA ASN A 186 -14.28 16.96 8.20
C ASN A 186 -14.04 18.37 7.66
N ASN A 187 -13.17 19.16 8.31
CA ASN A 187 -12.86 20.52 7.84
C ASN A 187 -11.97 20.50 6.60
N PHE A 188 -11.05 19.53 6.47
CA PHE A 188 -10.25 19.38 5.25
C PHE A 188 -11.11 18.96 4.05
N GLU A 189 -12.05 18.03 4.19
CA GLU A 189 -12.95 17.61 3.10
C GLU A 189 -13.82 18.76 2.56
N ARG A 190 -14.26 19.67 3.45
CA ARG A 190 -15.02 20.86 3.07
C ARG A 190 -14.21 21.92 2.33
N CYS A 191 -12.90 22.03 2.62
CA CYS A 191 -12.04 23.05 2.01
C CYS A 191 -11.57 22.67 0.58
N TYR A 192 -11.52 21.38 0.24
CA TYR A 192 -11.07 20.89 -1.07
C TYR A 192 -12.19 20.44 -2.02
N SER A 193 -13.46 20.48 -1.58
CA SER A 193 -14.63 20.18 -2.43
C SER A 193 -15.14 21.41 -3.22
N LYS A 194 -14.26 22.31 -3.67
CA LYS A 194 -14.61 23.47 -4.50
C LYS A 194 -14.13 23.31 -5.93
#